data_AF-A0A2H6EDY3-F1
#
_entry.id   AF-A0A2H6EDY3-F1
#
_cell.length_a   1.000
_cell.length_b   1.000
_cell.length_c   1.000
_cell.angle_alpha   90.00
_cell.angle_beta   90.00
_cell.angle_gamma   90.00
#
_symmetry.space_group_name_H-M   'P 1'
#
loop_
_entity.id
_entity.type
_entity.pdbx_description
1 polymer ?
#
loop_
_entity_poly.entity_id
_entity_poly.type
_entity_poly.pdbx_seq_one_letter_code
_entity_poly.pdbx_strand_id
1 'polypeptide(L)'
;MTEEGPSEETSYVVSGKGVDLLTILPEYDYDTGNYTENIGEIIVLYDKFRTMDNIGVNSTIEEFQKAYPDFKLWYTYVSGIYVIETNQLKAQFILNKKDFIGNLNIQNEMTTLKKSDFKKNSKVLKIRIL
;
A
#
# COMPACT_ATOMS: atom_id res chain seq x y z
N MET A 1 3.01 23.51 13.66
CA MET A 1 3.47 22.29 12.96
C MET A 1 2.46 22.04 11.87
N THR A 2 2.86 22.09 10.61
CA THR A 2 1.98 21.75 9.48
C THR A 2 1.95 20.23 9.38
N GLU A 3 0.80 19.64 9.04
CA GLU A 3 0.65 18.20 8.74
C GLU A 3 1.41 17.78 7.46
N GLU A 4 2.17 18.69 6.87
CA GLU A 4 3.04 18.43 5.73
C GLU A 4 4.29 17.71 6.23
N GLY A 5 4.50 16.50 5.71
CA GLY A 5 5.69 15.69 6.00
C GLY A 5 7.01 16.38 5.61
N PRO A 6 8.15 15.73 5.86
CA PRO A 6 9.45 16.34 5.62
C PRO A 6 9.65 16.71 4.15
N SER A 7 10.35 17.83 3.92
CA SER A 7 10.69 18.32 2.57
C SER A 7 11.67 17.43 1.81
N GLU A 8 12.42 16.59 2.54
CA GLU A 8 13.35 15.61 1.99
C GLU A 8 13.19 14.29 2.74
N GLU A 9 13.14 13.18 2.01
CA GLU A 9 12.91 11.84 2.56
C GLU A 9 14.11 10.93 2.31
N THR A 10 14.61 10.31 3.39
CA THR A 10 15.65 9.27 3.29
C THR A 10 14.99 7.93 3.02
N SER A 11 15.45 7.21 2.00
CA SER A 11 15.00 5.85 1.71
C SER A 11 16.16 4.93 1.36
N TYR A 12 16.04 3.66 1.74
CA TYR A 12 17.00 2.62 1.44
C TYR A 12 16.39 1.63 0.45
N VAL A 13 17.02 1.46 -0.71
CA VAL A 13 16.58 0.51 -1.72
C VAL A 13 17.38 -0.77 -1.61
N VAL A 14 16.70 -1.89 -1.44
CA VAL A 14 17.30 -3.23 -1.48
C VAL A 14 17.10 -3.78 -2.89
N SER A 15 18.18 -3.96 -3.63
CA SER A 15 18.15 -4.47 -5.00
C SER A 15 18.87 -5.82 -5.10
N GLY A 16 18.46 -6.65 -6.04
CA GLY A 16 19.09 -7.95 -6.31
C GLY A 16 18.84 -8.41 -7.72
N LYS A 17 19.87 -8.94 -8.40
CA LYS A 17 19.81 -9.37 -9.80
C LYS A 17 19.28 -8.28 -10.76
N GLY A 18 19.62 -7.02 -10.47
CA GLY A 18 19.27 -5.86 -11.31
C GLY A 18 17.83 -5.37 -11.17
N VAL A 19 17.08 -5.80 -10.15
CA VAL A 19 15.74 -5.29 -9.85
C VAL A 19 15.64 -4.82 -8.40
N ASP A 20 14.81 -3.82 -8.17
CA ASP A 20 14.48 -3.35 -6.82
C ASP A 20 13.50 -4.32 -6.17
N LEU A 21 13.88 -4.81 -4.98
CA LEU A 21 13.17 -5.84 -4.25
C LEU A 21 12.16 -5.21 -3.28
N LEU A 22 12.66 -4.29 -2.46
CA LEU A 22 11.90 -3.50 -1.52
C LEU A 22 12.59 -2.16 -1.25
N THR A 23 11.82 -1.20 -0.76
CA THR A 23 12.29 0.07 -0.22
C THR A 23 11.99 0.12 1.26
N ILE A 24 12.94 0.58 2.06
CA ILE A 24 12.80 0.79 3.50
C ILE A 24 12.83 2.29 3.75
N LEU A 25 11.82 2.80 4.45
CA LEU A 25 11.73 4.17 4.88
C LEU A 25 11.89 4.17 6.41
N PRO A 26 12.83 4.94 6.96
CA PRO A 26 12.94 5.09 8.40
C PRO A 26 11.71 5.78 8.98
N GLU A 27 11.44 5.54 10.25
CA GLU A 27 10.43 6.26 11.01
C GLU A 27 10.83 7.74 11.13
N TYR A 28 9.87 8.64 10.94
CA TYR A 28 10.07 10.08 11.10
C TYR A 28 9.53 10.53 12.46
N ASP A 29 10.41 11.13 13.28
CA ASP A 29 10.05 11.74 14.55
C ASP A 29 9.63 13.20 14.32
N TYR A 30 8.34 13.48 14.49
CA TYR A 30 7.77 14.81 14.29
C TYR A 30 8.14 15.81 15.40
N ASP A 31 8.52 15.35 16.59
CA ASP A 31 8.90 16.22 17.70
C ASP A 31 10.31 16.79 17.48
N THR A 32 11.22 15.95 16.97
CA THR A 32 12.60 16.36 16.68
C THR A 32 12.83 16.79 15.24
N GLY A 33 11.93 16.45 14.32
CA GLY A 33 12.05 16.74 12.89
C GLY A 33 13.11 15.90 12.19
N ASN A 34 13.45 14.71 12.71
CA ASN A 34 14.50 13.85 12.19
C ASN A 34 14.00 12.42 11.94
N TYR A 35 14.68 11.70 11.04
CA TYR A 35 14.50 10.26 10.90
C TYR A 35 15.20 9.51 12.05
N THR A 36 14.54 8.48 12.56
CA THR A 36 15.12 7.58 13.58
C THR A 36 15.86 6.42 12.92
N GLU A 37 16.52 5.58 13.72
CA GLU A 37 17.12 4.33 13.24
C GLU A 37 16.11 3.18 13.10
N ASN A 38 14.84 3.41 13.48
CA ASN A 38 13.79 2.41 13.34
C ASN A 38 13.25 2.37 11.92
N ILE A 39 12.77 1.19 11.51
CA ILE A 39 12.00 1.04 10.28
C ILE A 39 10.59 1.58 10.52
N GLY A 40 10.20 2.59 9.75
CA GLY A 40 8.84 3.14 9.77
C GLY A 40 7.95 2.51 8.71
N GLU A 41 8.50 2.23 7.53
CA GLU A 41 7.75 1.59 6.46
C GLU A 41 8.64 0.68 5.60
N ILE A 42 8.08 -0.45 5.17
CA ILE A 42 8.66 -1.30 4.13
C ILE A 42 7.71 -1.35 2.94
N ILE A 43 8.21 -0.97 1.76
CA ILE A 43 7.49 -1.06 0.49
C ILE A 43 8.04 -2.23 -0.31
N VAL A 44 7.23 -3.27 -0.47
CA VAL A 44 7.56 -4.45 -1.28
C VAL A 44 7.11 -4.20 -2.72
N LEU A 45 8.07 -4.32 -3.65
CA LEU A 45 7.86 -4.13 -5.09
C LEU A 45 7.96 -5.44 -5.88
N TYR A 46 8.69 -6.42 -5.35
CA TYR A 46 8.98 -7.67 -6.04
C TYR A 46 7.94 -8.76 -5.75
N ASP A 47 7.49 -9.45 -6.79
CA ASP A 47 6.36 -10.39 -6.77
C ASP A 47 6.64 -11.76 -6.13
N LYS A 48 7.90 -12.00 -5.74
CA LYS A 48 8.31 -13.22 -5.03
C LYS A 48 8.12 -13.12 -3.52
N PHE A 49 7.95 -11.93 -2.96
CA PHE A 49 7.55 -11.79 -1.56
C PHE A 49 6.04 -11.94 -1.47
N ARG A 50 5.59 -12.91 -0.68
CA ARG A 50 4.19 -13.29 -0.57
C ARG A 50 3.83 -13.62 0.88
N THR A 51 2.56 -13.46 1.20
CA THR A 51 1.98 -13.95 2.45
C THR A 51 1.97 -15.48 2.46
N MET A 52 1.69 -16.07 3.63
CA MET A 52 1.49 -17.51 3.76
C MET A 52 0.34 -18.03 2.87
N ASP A 53 -0.70 -17.20 2.64
CA ASP A 53 -1.80 -17.49 1.73
C ASP A 53 -1.52 -17.14 0.25
N ASN A 54 -0.24 -16.98 -0.10
CA ASN A 54 0.24 -16.76 -1.47
C ASN A 54 -0.25 -15.44 -2.12
N ILE A 55 -0.59 -14.43 -1.31
CA ILE A 55 -0.95 -13.09 -1.79
C ILE A 55 0.30 -12.21 -1.83
N GLY A 56 0.51 -11.51 -2.94
CA GLY A 56 1.65 -10.62 -3.11
C GLY A 56 1.43 -9.56 -4.19
N VAL A 57 2.51 -8.91 -4.62
CA VAL A 57 2.48 -8.08 -5.84
C VAL A 57 2.02 -8.95 -7.02
N ASN A 58 1.23 -8.36 -7.92
CA ASN A 58 0.54 -9.02 -9.03
C ASN A 58 -0.64 -9.95 -8.67
N SER A 59 -0.95 -10.18 -7.39
CA SER A 59 -2.21 -10.83 -7.00
C SER A 59 -3.39 -9.95 -7.36
N THR A 60 -4.46 -10.55 -7.85
CA THR A 60 -5.70 -9.88 -8.19
C THR A 60 -6.54 -9.59 -6.94
N ILE A 61 -7.46 -8.63 -7.05
CA ILE A 61 -8.47 -8.39 -6.00
C ILE A 61 -9.26 -9.68 -5.72
N GLU A 62 -9.56 -10.49 -6.74
CA GLU A 62 -10.30 -11.76 -6.59
C GLU A 62 -9.54 -12.80 -5.76
N GLU A 63 -8.25 -12.97 -6.02
CA GLU A 63 -7.39 -13.85 -5.23
C GLU A 63 -7.30 -13.36 -3.79
N PHE A 64 -7.16 -12.05 -3.58
CA PHE A 64 -7.13 -11.44 -2.26
C PHE A 64 -8.41 -11.72 -1.47
N GLN A 65 -9.58 -11.50 -2.08
CA GLN A 65 -10.89 -11.74 -1.44
C GLN A 65 -11.09 -13.20 -1.07
N LYS A 66 -10.59 -14.13 -1.90
CA LYS A 66 -10.67 -15.56 -1.63
C LYS A 66 -9.80 -15.96 -0.44
N ALA A 67 -8.60 -15.36 -0.31
CA ALA A 67 -7.71 -15.61 0.81
C ALA A 67 -8.20 -14.94 2.11
N TYR A 68 -8.72 -13.72 2.01
CA TYR A 68 -9.16 -12.92 3.16
C TYR A 68 -10.58 -12.38 2.97
N PRO A 69 -11.61 -13.15 3.39
CA PRO A 69 -13.01 -12.74 3.24
C PRO A 69 -13.41 -11.48 4.02
N ASP A 70 -12.63 -11.10 5.04
CA ASP A 70 -12.82 -9.90 5.87
C ASP A 70 -12.14 -8.65 5.29
N PHE A 71 -11.71 -8.69 4.03
CA PHE A 71 -11.01 -7.60 3.38
C PHE A 71 -11.82 -6.28 3.38
N LYS A 72 -11.09 -5.18 3.38
CA LYS A 72 -11.60 -3.83 3.16
C LYS A 72 -10.96 -3.26 1.90
N LEU A 73 -11.75 -2.51 1.14
CA LEU A 73 -11.31 -1.79 -0.03
C LEU A 73 -11.64 -0.33 0.18
N TRP A 74 -10.66 0.55 0.04
CA TRP A 74 -10.88 1.98 0.29
C TRP A 74 -9.90 2.86 -0.48
N TYR A 75 -10.26 4.13 -0.58
CA TYR A 75 -9.45 5.20 -1.15
C TYR A 75 -9.29 6.29 -0.11
N THR A 76 -8.12 6.92 -0.06
CA THR A 76 -7.91 8.15 0.72
C THR A 76 -7.53 9.31 -0.18
N TYR A 77 -8.16 10.47 0.04
CA TYR A 77 -7.81 11.68 -0.71
C TYR A 77 -6.47 12.27 -0.27
N VAL A 78 -6.04 11.99 0.97
CA VAL A 78 -4.83 12.57 1.58
C VAL A 78 -3.58 12.17 0.78
N SER A 79 -3.47 10.89 0.42
CA SER A 79 -2.35 10.37 -0.39
C SER A 79 -2.76 9.92 -1.80
N GLY A 80 -4.05 9.98 -2.14
CA GLY A 80 -4.55 9.60 -3.46
C GLY A 80 -4.36 8.11 -3.81
N ILE A 81 -4.25 7.25 -2.80
CA ILE A 81 -3.98 5.81 -2.96
C ILE A 81 -5.26 4.99 -2.79
N TYR A 82 -5.28 3.85 -3.49
CA TYR A 82 -6.32 2.84 -3.42
C TYR A 82 -5.75 1.63 -2.68
N VAL A 83 -6.43 1.18 -1.63
CA VAL A 83 -5.94 0.15 -0.71
C VAL A 83 -6.90 -1.01 -0.66
N ILE A 84 -6.34 -2.22 -0.66
CA ILE A 84 -6.98 -3.42 -0.15
C ILE A 84 -6.21 -3.92 1.06
N GLU A 85 -6.91 -4.26 2.14
CA GLU A 85 -6.30 -4.74 3.39
C GLU A 85 -7.21 -5.72 4.10
N THR A 86 -6.70 -6.41 5.12
CA THR A 86 -7.44 -7.32 6.00
C THR A 86 -6.95 -7.09 7.44
N ASN A 87 -7.80 -7.35 8.44
CA ASN A 87 -7.36 -7.26 9.83
C ASN A 87 -6.41 -8.41 10.22
N GLN A 88 -6.28 -9.43 9.36
CA GLN A 88 -5.39 -10.57 9.58
C GLN A 88 -3.90 -10.23 9.35
N LEU A 89 -3.61 -9.12 8.67
CA LEU A 89 -2.26 -8.71 8.31
C LEU A 89 -2.00 -7.26 8.71
N LYS A 90 -0.81 -6.98 9.21
CA LYS A 90 -0.31 -5.60 9.38
C LYS A 90 0.33 -5.11 8.09
N ALA A 91 -0.46 -5.05 7.02
CA ALA A 91 0.01 -4.63 5.70
C ALA A 91 -1.13 -4.04 4.87
N GLN A 92 -0.81 -3.02 4.08
CA GLN A 92 -1.69 -2.43 3.08
C GLN A 92 -1.25 -2.85 1.68
N PHE A 93 -2.17 -3.31 0.85
CA PHE A 93 -1.88 -3.72 -0.52
C PHE A 93 -2.41 -2.63 -1.45
N ILE A 94 -1.49 -1.95 -2.14
CA ILE A 94 -1.82 -0.77 -2.93
C ILE A 94 -2.21 -1.20 -4.34
N LEU A 95 -3.34 -0.71 -4.81
CA LEU A 95 -3.89 -0.98 -6.13
C LEU A 95 -3.48 0.10 -7.13
N ASN A 96 -3.42 -0.28 -8.41
CA ASN A 96 -3.11 0.67 -9.47
C ASN A 96 -4.30 1.59 -9.74
N LYS A 97 -4.12 2.91 -9.54
CA LYS A 97 -5.15 3.92 -9.81
C LYS A 97 -5.71 3.88 -11.23
N LYS A 98 -4.92 3.43 -12.22
CA LYS A 98 -5.35 3.33 -13.62
C LYS A 98 -6.39 2.24 -13.85
N ASP A 99 -6.58 1.36 -12.88
CA ASP A 99 -7.56 0.28 -12.94
C ASP A 99 -8.87 0.62 -12.22
N PHE A 100 -8.93 1.76 -11.51
CA PHE A 100 -10.18 2.28 -11.00
C PHE A 100 -11.05 2.81 -12.14
N ILE A 101 -12.31 2.39 -12.17
CA ILE A 101 -13.34 2.76 -13.16
C ILE A 101 -14.62 3.27 -12.51
N GLY A 102 -14.69 3.26 -11.18
CA GLY A 102 -15.80 3.82 -10.42
C GLY A 102 -15.77 5.35 -10.40
N ASN A 103 -16.71 5.92 -9.65
CA ASN A 103 -16.76 7.34 -9.37
C ASN A 103 -16.45 7.57 -7.89
N LEU A 104 -15.52 8.48 -7.60
CA LEU A 104 -15.21 8.88 -6.23
C LEU A 104 -16.20 9.96 -5.78
N ASN A 105 -16.96 9.68 -4.74
CA ASN A 105 -17.69 10.69 -4.00
C ASN A 105 -16.94 10.94 -2.68
N ILE A 106 -15.99 11.87 -2.73
CA ILE A 106 -15.10 12.17 -1.60
C ILE A 106 -15.88 13.03 -0.61
N GLN A 107 -16.39 12.38 0.44
CA GLN A 107 -17.08 13.07 1.54
C GLN A 107 -16.19 13.20 2.78
N ASN A 108 -15.28 12.24 2.97
CA ASN A 108 -14.39 12.12 4.14
C ASN A 108 -12.96 11.76 3.68
N GLU A 109 -12.02 11.74 4.63
CA GLU A 109 -10.62 11.30 4.45
C GLU A 109 -10.47 9.92 3.81
N MET A 110 -11.39 9.02 4.12
CA MET A 110 -11.44 7.68 3.57
C MET A 110 -12.81 7.42 2.95
N THR A 111 -12.79 6.89 1.73
CA THR A 111 -13.98 6.46 0.99
C THR A 111 -13.92 4.95 0.80
N THR A 112 -14.90 4.23 1.34
CA THR A 112 -15.06 2.79 1.12
C THR A 112 -15.41 2.51 -0.33
N LEU A 113 -14.75 1.51 -0.92
CA LEU A 113 -14.91 1.10 -2.30
C LEU A 113 -15.44 -0.33 -2.40
N LYS A 114 -15.83 -0.72 -3.62
CA LYS A 114 -16.23 -2.08 -3.96
C LYS A 114 -15.34 -2.62 -5.08
N LYS A 115 -15.21 -3.94 -5.17
CA LYS A 115 -14.50 -4.60 -6.28
C LYS A 115 -15.01 -4.16 -7.66
N SER A 116 -16.31 -3.91 -7.79
CA SER A 116 -16.94 -3.45 -9.04
C SER A 116 -16.43 -2.09 -9.52
N ASP A 117 -15.78 -1.32 -8.65
CA ASP A 117 -15.21 -0.02 -8.99
C ASP A 117 -13.85 -0.13 -9.68
N PHE A 118 -13.37 -1.36 -9.91
CA PHE A 118 -12.10 -1.66 -10.54
C PHE A 118 -12.28 -2.55 -11.78
N LYS A 119 -11.35 -2.42 -12.75
CA LYS A 119 -11.29 -3.30 -13.93
C LYS A 119 -11.19 -4.77 -13.51
N LYS A 120 -11.72 -5.65 -14.34
CA LYS A 120 -11.50 -7.09 -14.18
C LYS A 120 -9.99 -7.37 -14.19
N ASN A 121 -9.54 -8.26 -13.29
CA ASN A 121 -8.13 -8.61 -13.10
C ASN A 121 -7.22 -7.46 -12.61
N SER A 122 -7.78 -6.42 -11.98
CA SER A 122 -6.97 -5.41 -11.28
C SER A 122 -6.08 -6.09 -10.23
N LYS A 123 -4.82 -5.65 -10.18
CA LYS A 123 -3.77 -6.28 -9.37
C LYS A 123 -3.21 -5.34 -8.32
N VAL A 124 -2.68 -5.96 -7.27
CA VAL A 124 -1.79 -5.31 -6.30
C VAL A 124 -0.53 -4.86 -7.03
N LEU A 125 -0.24 -3.56 -6.91
CA LEU A 125 0.95 -2.90 -7.46
C LEU A 125 2.14 -3.01 -6.51
N LYS A 126 1.91 -2.80 -5.20
CA LYS A 126 2.93 -2.85 -4.14
C LYS A 126 2.28 -3.15 -2.80
N ILE A 127 3.09 -3.56 -1.83
CA ILE A 127 2.64 -3.81 -0.45
C ILE A 127 3.37 -2.85 0.47
N ARG A 128 2.66 -2.18 1.37
CA ARG A 128 3.23 -1.35 2.45
C ARG A 128 3.07 -2.10 3.77
N ILE A 129 4.15 -2.22 4.51
CA ILE A 129 4.17 -2.73 5.89
C ILE A 129 4.52 -1.54 6.77
N LEU A 130 3.66 -1.26 7.74
CA LEU A 130 3.74 -0.13 8.68
C LEU A 130 3.88 -0.67 10.11
#